data_AF-A0ABD0NR26-F1
#
_entry.id   AF-A0ABD0NR26-F1
#
_cell.length_a   1.000
_cell.length_b   1.000
_cell.length_c   1.000
_cell.angle_alpha   90.00
_cell.angle_beta   90.00
_cell.angle_gamma   90.00
#
_symmetry.space_group_name_H-M   'P 1'
#
loop_
_entity.id
_entity.type
_entity.pdbx_description
1 polymer ?
#
loop_
_entity_poly.entity_id
_entity_poly.type
_entity_poly.pdbx_seq_one_letter_code
_entity_poly.pdbx_strand_id
1 'polypeptide(L)'
;MTIFNTQATISIGGNDRKRPYQGQLSGLYYNGLKVLNMAAEGHANIKINGSVRLVGDVPTSRSPSRTTTSMPPEMSTTFIETTTTLSTTTTRKQRSPPTIQ
;
A
#
# COMPACT_ATOMS: atom_id res chain seq x y z
N MET A 1 11.25 -21.88 -43.24
CA MET A 1 11.81 -21.47 -41.93
C MET A 1 12.23 -20.02 -42.04
N THR A 2 11.78 -19.16 -41.12
CA THR A 2 12.16 -17.74 -41.11
C THR A 2 13.23 -17.53 -40.06
N ILE A 3 14.38 -16.99 -40.45
CA ILE A 3 15.50 -16.72 -39.54
C ILE A 3 15.64 -15.22 -39.36
N PHE A 4 15.66 -14.76 -38.11
CA PHE A 4 15.99 -13.39 -37.75
C PHE A 4 17.41 -13.34 -37.21
N ASN A 5 18.35 -12.97 -38.07
CA ASN A 5 19.75 -12.83 -37.72
C ASN A 5 20.01 -11.53 -36.95
N THR A 6 21.11 -11.50 -36.20
CA THR A 6 21.71 -10.30 -35.60
C THR A 6 20.75 -9.44 -34.75
N GLN A 7 20.03 -10.08 -33.82
CA GLN A 7 19.16 -9.37 -32.88
C GLN A 7 20.01 -8.67 -31.79
N ALA A 8 19.85 -7.35 -31.64
CA ALA A 8 20.66 -6.55 -30.72
C ALA A 8 19.88 -5.97 -29.53
N THR A 9 18.61 -5.62 -29.73
CA THR A 9 17.82 -4.88 -28.74
C THR A 9 16.37 -5.33 -28.69
N ILE A 10 15.82 -5.41 -27.48
CA ILE A 10 14.38 -5.59 -27.24
C ILE A 10 13.85 -4.29 -26.64
N SER A 11 12.94 -3.61 -27.35
CA SER A 11 12.31 -2.38 -26.89
C SER A 11 10.84 -2.63 -26.54
N ILE A 12 10.45 -2.23 -25.32
CA ILE A 12 9.11 -2.45 -24.78
C ILE A 12 8.49 -1.09 -24.46
N GLY A 13 7.18 -0.96 -24.66
CA GLY A 13 6.44 0.26 -24.34
C GLY A 13 6.31 1.26 -25.48
N GLY A 14 7.13 1.15 -26.54
CA GLY A 14 6.98 1.93 -27.77
C GLY A 14 7.04 3.46 -27.57
N ASN A 15 7.83 3.93 -26.60
CA ASN A 15 7.96 5.35 -26.27
C ASN A 15 8.47 6.22 -27.44
N ASP A 16 9.12 5.59 -28.42
CA ASP A 16 9.63 6.17 -29.67
C ASP A 16 8.56 6.30 -30.76
N ARG A 17 7.34 5.80 -30.53
CA ARG A 17 6.26 5.76 -31.53
C ARG A 17 5.19 6.80 -31.22
N LYS A 18 4.40 7.16 -32.23
CA LYS A 18 3.27 8.13 -32.11
C LYS A 18 2.25 7.76 -31.02
N ARG A 19 2.19 6.49 -30.62
CA ARG A 19 1.29 5.96 -29.60
C ARG A 19 2.09 5.04 -28.66
N PRO A 20 2.61 5.55 -27.53
CA PRO A 20 3.22 4.71 -26.51
C PRO A 20 2.19 3.76 -25.90
N TYR A 21 2.64 2.61 -25.45
CA TYR A 21 1.80 1.64 -24.77
C TYR A 21 1.34 2.19 -23.41
N GLN A 22 0.07 1.99 -23.10
CA GLN A 22 -0.54 2.32 -21.81
C GLN A 22 -1.26 1.07 -21.30
N GLY A 23 -0.90 0.63 -20.09
CA GLY A 23 -1.48 -0.58 -19.51
C GLY A 23 -0.46 -1.33 -18.65
N GLN A 24 -0.74 -2.61 -18.41
CA GLN A 24 0.15 -3.52 -17.68
C GLN A 24 0.67 -4.60 -18.62
N LEU A 25 1.96 -4.91 -18.50
CA LEU A 25 2.61 -6.00 -19.21
C LEU A 25 3.12 -7.01 -18.19
N SER A 26 2.92 -8.29 -18.48
CA SER A 26 3.36 -9.41 -17.63
C SER A 26 3.82 -10.57 -18.49
N GLY A 27 4.72 -11.41 -17.96
CA GLY A 27 5.07 -12.69 -18.57
C GLY A 27 5.79 -12.62 -19.92
N LEU A 28 6.47 -11.53 -20.26
CA LEU A 28 7.22 -11.42 -21.51
C LEU A 28 8.39 -12.42 -21.51
N TYR A 29 8.29 -13.39 -22.41
CA TYR A 29 9.31 -14.40 -22.64
C TYR A 29 9.80 -14.32 -24.09
N TYR A 30 11.11 -14.18 -24.27
CA TYR A 30 11.71 -14.05 -25.60
C TYR A 30 12.97 -14.90 -25.69
N ASN A 31 12.94 -15.93 -26.53
CA ASN A 31 14.09 -16.82 -26.79
C ASN A 31 14.80 -17.32 -25.51
N GLY A 32 14.05 -17.68 -24.47
CA GLY A 32 14.63 -18.12 -23.19
C GLY A 32 14.65 -17.05 -22.10
N LEU A 33 14.53 -15.78 -22.46
CA LEU A 33 14.69 -14.66 -21.53
C LEU A 33 13.35 -14.24 -20.93
N LYS A 34 13.26 -14.23 -19.60
CA LYS A 34 12.15 -13.61 -18.85
C LYS A 34 12.43 -12.13 -18.68
N VAL A 35 12.21 -11.35 -19.73
CA VAL A 35 12.69 -9.96 -19.84
C VAL A 35 12.16 -9.06 -18.72
N LEU A 36 10.88 -9.20 -18.34
CA LEU A 36 10.29 -8.39 -17.27
C LEU A 36 10.81 -8.78 -15.88
N ASN A 37 11.17 -10.04 -15.65
CA ASN A 37 11.80 -10.47 -14.40
C ASN A 37 13.22 -9.92 -14.29
N MET A 38 14.01 -10.01 -15.36
CA MET A 38 15.34 -9.40 -15.38
C MET A 38 15.29 -7.88 -15.14
N ALA A 39 14.23 -7.21 -15.62
CA ALA A 39 14.00 -5.79 -15.37
C ALA A 39 13.68 -5.53 -13.89
N ALA A 40 12.84 -6.36 -13.27
CA ALA A 40 12.51 -6.31 -11.85
C ALA A 40 13.75 -6.52 -10.96
N GLU A 41 14.66 -7.40 -11.38
CA GLU A 41 15.90 -7.72 -10.66
C GLU A 41 17.02 -6.70 -10.88
N GLY A 42 16.82 -5.67 -11.72
CA GLY A 42 17.81 -4.62 -11.96
C GLY A 42 19.03 -5.08 -12.77
N HIS A 43 18.85 -6.02 -13.70
CA HIS A 43 19.95 -6.57 -14.51
C HIS A 43 20.70 -5.48 -15.30
N ALA A 44 22.05 -5.54 -15.32
CA ALA A 44 22.91 -4.48 -15.87
C ALA A 44 22.67 -4.11 -17.35
N ASN A 45 22.13 -5.05 -18.12
CA ASN A 45 21.82 -4.88 -19.55
C ASN A 45 20.42 -4.32 -19.81
N ILE A 46 19.69 -3.91 -18.78
CA ILE A 46 18.33 -3.37 -18.89
C ILE A 46 18.32 -1.91 -18.46
N LYS A 47 17.69 -1.07 -19.28
CA LYS A 47 17.44 0.33 -18.97
C LYS A 47 15.94 0.61 -19.00
N ILE A 48 15.41 1.10 -17.88
CA ILE A 48 14.00 1.50 -17.74
C ILE A 48 13.94 3.02 -17.85
N ASN A 49 13.07 3.55 -18.73
CA ASN A 49 12.85 4.98 -18.91
C ASN A 49 11.35 5.28 -18.91
N GLY A 50 10.98 6.51 -18.53
CA GLY A 50 9.59 6.97 -18.53
C GLY A 50 8.76 6.42 -17.36
N SER A 51 7.44 6.46 -17.51
CA SER A 51 6.47 6.15 -16.45
C SER A 51 6.18 4.65 -16.32
N VAL A 52 7.18 3.87 -15.94
CA VAL A 52 7.08 2.42 -15.75
C VAL A 52 7.27 2.07 -14.28
N ARG A 53 6.43 1.16 -13.76
CA ARG A 53 6.53 0.66 -12.38
C ARG A 53 6.30 -0.85 -12.37
N LEU A 54 7.00 -1.54 -11.48
CA LEU A 54 6.72 -2.94 -11.21
C LEU A 54 5.42 -3.05 -10.42
N VAL A 55 4.54 -3.96 -10.83
CA VAL A 55 3.25 -4.21 -10.17
C VAL A 55 3.41 -5.44 -9.29
N GLY A 56 3.17 -5.29 -7.99
CA GLY A 56 3.21 -6.41 -7.04
C GLY A 56 4.36 -6.36 -6.02
N ASP A 57 5.26 -5.38 -6.08
CA ASP A 57 6.28 -5.25 -5.04
C ASP A 57 5.71 -4.63 -3.75
N VAL A 58 5.84 -5.38 -2.65
CA VAL A 58 6.01 -4.84 -1.30
C VAL A 58 7.27 -4.00 -1.34
N PRO A 59 7.26 -2.73 -0.88
CA PRO A 59 8.42 -1.87 -1.00
C PRO A 59 9.58 -2.50 -0.23
N THR A 60 10.61 -3.00 -0.94
CA THR A 60 11.91 -3.21 -0.32
C THR A 60 12.45 -1.82 -0.06
N SER A 61 12.19 -1.32 1.14
CA SER A 61 12.78 -0.10 1.64
C SER A 61 14.29 -0.31 1.64
N ARG A 62 14.98 0.12 0.58
CA ARG A 62 16.36 0.54 0.72
C ARG A 62 16.31 1.84 1.54
N SER A 63 16.15 1.67 2.85
CA SER A 63 16.14 2.72 3.84
C SER A 63 17.42 3.55 3.67
N PRO A 64 17.35 4.83 3.30
CA PRO A 64 18.36 5.73 3.82
C PRO A 64 18.07 5.82 5.32
N SER A 65 19.05 5.43 6.15
CA SER A 65 18.97 5.60 7.61
C SER A 65 18.50 7.03 7.92
N ARG A 66 17.20 7.18 8.20
CA ARG A 66 16.61 8.44 8.63
C ARG A 66 16.57 8.34 10.14
N THR A 67 17.55 8.94 10.79
CA THR A 67 17.54 9.17 12.22
C THR A 67 16.31 10.01 12.56
N THR A 68 15.24 9.36 13.01
CA THR A 68 14.07 10.03 13.56
C THR A 68 14.33 10.28 15.03
N THR A 69 14.77 11.49 15.39
CA THR A 69 14.63 11.97 16.76
C THR A 69 13.15 12.31 16.98
N SER A 70 12.39 11.37 17.53
CA SER A 70 11.02 11.61 17.96
C SER A 70 11.03 12.56 19.16
N MET A 71 10.69 13.82 18.96
CA MET A 71 10.28 14.69 20.07
C MET A 71 8.80 14.41 20.37
N PRO A 72 8.43 14.09 21.62
CA PRO A 72 7.04 13.80 21.99
C PRO A 72 6.19 15.09 21.93
N PRO A 73 4.90 14.99 21.55
CA PRO A 73 4.02 16.14 21.48
C PRO A 73 3.66 16.67 22.88
N GLU A 74 3.79 17.98 23.07
CA GLU A 74 3.36 18.73 24.25
C GLU A 74 1.85 18.53 24.50
N MET A 75 1.50 17.81 25.56
CA MET A 75 0.10 17.68 26.01
C MET A 75 -0.34 19.00 26.66
N SER A 76 -1.18 19.77 25.96
CA SER A 76 -1.88 20.92 26.55
C SER A 76 -3.00 20.44 27.46
N THR A 77 -2.81 20.48 28.78
CA THR A 77 -3.85 20.15 29.76
C THR A 77 -4.67 21.40 30.08
N THR A 78 -5.77 21.62 29.37
CA THR A 78 -6.79 22.57 29.83
C THR A 78 -7.67 21.87 30.87
N PHE A 79 -7.55 22.26 32.14
CA PHE A 79 -8.38 21.74 33.23
C PHE A 79 -9.84 22.15 33.00
N ILE A 80 -10.71 21.18 32.67
CA ILE A 80 -12.15 21.39 32.66
C ILE A 80 -12.69 20.85 33.99
N GLU A 81 -13.05 21.74 34.90
CA GLU A 81 -13.72 21.40 36.16
C GLU A 81 -15.13 20.86 35.86
N THR A 82 -15.25 19.54 35.76
CA THR A 82 -16.55 18.88 35.55
C THR A 82 -17.18 18.55 36.90
N THR A 83 -18.05 19.43 37.39
CA THR A 83 -18.82 19.18 38.62
C THR A 83 -19.92 18.16 38.32
N THR A 84 -19.84 16.97 38.93
CA THR A 84 -20.87 15.93 38.81
C THR A 84 -21.75 15.92 40.06
N THR A 85 -23.05 16.22 39.91
CA THR A 85 -24.07 16.06 40.95
C THR A 85 -24.78 14.71 40.78
N LEU A 86 -24.72 13.86 41.80
CA LEU A 86 -25.41 12.56 41.83
C LEU A 86 -26.77 12.70 42.53
N SER A 87 -27.86 12.44 41.81
CA SER A 87 -29.23 12.35 42.37
C SER A 87 -29.67 10.89 42.42
N THR A 88 -30.13 10.41 43.58
CA THR A 88 -30.60 9.02 43.79
C THR A 88 -32.12 8.98 43.95
N THR A 89 -32.82 8.20 43.11
CA THR A 89 -34.27 7.97 43.20
C THR A 89 -34.55 6.51 43.56
N THR A 90 -35.19 6.26 44.70
CA THR A 90 -35.59 4.90 45.12
C THR A 90 -37.03 4.62 44.70
N THR A 91 -37.27 3.57 43.91
CA THR A 91 -38.63 3.09 43.58
C THR A 91 -39.03 1.97 44.53
N ARG A 92 -40.17 2.13 45.23
CA ARG A 92 -40.78 1.09 46.07
C ARG A 92 -41.38 0.00 45.18
N LYS A 93 -40.90 -1.24 45.30
CA LYS A 93 -41.55 -2.42 44.70
C LYS A 93 -42.81 -2.78 45.48
N GLN A 94 -43.99 -2.61 44.88
CA GLN A 94 -45.20 -3.29 45.34
C GLN A 94 -45.10 -4.78 45.00
N ARG A 95 -45.18 -5.63 46.03
CA ARG A 95 -45.47 -7.05 45.89
C ARG A 95 -46.76 -7.30 46.67
N SER A 96 -47.83 -7.60 45.96
CA SER A 96 -49.13 -7.97 46.52
C SER A 96 -49.13 -9.44 46.99
N PRO A 97 -49.86 -9.74 48.07
CA PRO A 97 -50.48 -11.06 48.20
C PRO A 97 -51.85 -11.01 48.94
N PRO A 98 -52.60 -12.12 49.04
CA PRO A 98 -53.04 -13.10 48.02
C PRO A 98 -54.58 -13.07 47.85
N THR A 99 -55.14 -13.89 46.96
CA THR A 99 -56.60 -13.98 46.68
C THR A 99 -57.25 -15.20 47.38
N ILE A 100 -58.55 -15.07 47.71
CA ILE A 100 -59.56 -16.11 48.09
C ILE A 100 -59.47 -16.52 49.59
N GLN A 101 -60.52 -16.51 50.43
CA GLN A 101 -61.98 -16.61 50.26
C GLN A 101 -62.70 -15.69 51.26
#